data_AF-A0A1B7WFD8-F1
#
_entry.id   AF-A0A1B7WFD8-F1
#
_cell.length_a   1.000
_cell.length_b   1.000
_cell.length_c   1.000
_cell.angle_alpha   90.00
_cell.angle_beta   90.00
_cell.angle_gamma   90.00
#
_symmetry.space_group_name_H-M   'P 1'
#
loop_
_entity.id
_entity.type
_entity.pdbx_description
1 polymer ?
#
loop_
_entity_poly.entity_id
_entity_poly.type
_entity_poly.pdbx_seq_one_letter_code
_entity_poly.pdbx_strand_id
1 'polypeptide(L)'
;MELIPGKDLEKLRDTMLQAYPEKSDLEMMVKYKLNESLDEIAGGENLKMIAHNLIKWANKTGKIKYLLVAISEDRPNNSPLQNLIRSLLITVDWINLSNNDHLTPFRPLIEELRKSSYPNIPNRFNLRKSQEIIEVFQSISHSLESGNNLREVFRTSRNRFITIDPSMKEYLRFLGYEINIVLLVMNHSEAEELDSESVFSDYNIELQQNFQTLKRNLNDHGVTDWVEHYQSTSEQWQPFNTDRRNITQLIDEVIEDVKSGSIIVSKFIDIRELNGDNKDSFKLLKKLRDKGCIIIMDVISMQHPKMQHLFKSTALDASSNTLLLMVAPIHSAFDVVTSITGVIKQRIDLEFYRRLTLSDSKCMKTADNHIFRNWLIGKVPSLLLVPETENVSDRPWSYFGEGG
;
A
#
# COMPACT_ATOMS: atom_id res chain seq x y z
N MET A 1 13.46 -29.90 -7.57
CA MET A 1 12.57 -28.87 -8.14
C MET A 1 13.27 -28.33 -9.37
N GLU A 2 12.60 -28.27 -10.53
CA GLU A 2 13.22 -27.67 -11.73
C GLU A 2 13.29 -26.14 -11.56
N LEU A 3 14.48 -25.55 -11.72
CA LEU A 3 14.72 -24.12 -11.54
C LEU A 3 14.39 -23.30 -12.80
N ILE A 4 14.27 -23.90 -13.98
CA ILE A 4 13.97 -23.18 -15.23
C ILE A 4 12.92 -23.97 -16.03
N PRO A 5 11.88 -23.32 -16.59
CA PRO A 5 10.87 -23.99 -17.42
C PRO A 5 11.46 -24.66 -18.67
N GLY A 6 10.89 -25.79 -19.10
CA GLY A 6 11.40 -26.57 -20.24
C GLY A 6 11.57 -25.80 -21.55
N LYS A 7 10.68 -24.84 -21.85
CA LYS A 7 10.78 -23.98 -23.05
C LYS A 7 12.01 -23.08 -23.03
N ASP A 8 12.41 -22.60 -21.85
CA ASP A 8 13.58 -21.74 -21.71
C ASP A 8 14.87 -22.57 -21.68
N LEU A 9 14.83 -23.82 -21.18
CA LEU A 9 15.91 -24.79 -21.31
C LEU A 9 16.19 -25.13 -22.78
N GLU A 10 15.15 -25.29 -23.59
CA GLU A 10 15.28 -25.52 -25.03
C GLU A 10 15.93 -24.32 -25.74
N LYS A 11 15.45 -23.10 -25.47
CA LYS A 11 16.08 -21.88 -26.02
C LYS A 11 17.55 -21.76 -25.61
N LEU A 12 17.87 -22.07 -24.35
CA LEU A 12 19.23 -22.06 -23.85
C LEU A 12 20.09 -23.06 -24.60
N ARG A 13 19.63 -24.31 -24.74
CA ARG A 13 20.32 -25.35 -25.53
C ARG A 13 20.60 -24.87 -26.94
N ASP A 14 19.59 -24.37 -27.64
CA ASP A 14 19.74 -24.00 -29.05
C ASP A 14 20.67 -22.78 -29.23
N THR A 15 20.60 -21.82 -28.31
CA THR A 15 21.51 -20.66 -28.31
C THR A 15 22.94 -21.06 -27.93
N MET A 16 23.11 -22.02 -27.02
CA MET A 16 24.42 -22.60 -26.69
C MET A 16 25.03 -23.30 -27.90
N LEU A 17 24.27 -24.08 -28.66
CA LEU A 17 24.76 -24.75 -29.88
C LEU A 17 25.24 -23.77 -30.94
N GLN A 18 24.62 -22.59 -31.03
CA GLN A 18 25.09 -21.52 -31.91
C GLN A 18 26.39 -20.86 -31.41
N ALA A 19 26.57 -20.78 -30.09
CA ALA A 19 27.73 -20.15 -29.47
C ALA A 19 28.95 -21.07 -29.30
N TYR A 20 28.71 -22.38 -29.26
CA TYR A 20 29.69 -23.46 -29.15
C TYR A 20 29.42 -24.47 -30.28
N PRO A 21 29.90 -24.19 -31.51
CA PRO A 21 29.67 -25.08 -32.65
C PRO A 21 30.43 -26.40 -32.54
N GLU A 22 31.52 -26.43 -31.75
CA GLU A 22 32.35 -27.62 -31.53
C GLU A 22 32.28 -28.13 -30.09
N LYS A 23 32.40 -29.45 -29.91
CA LYS A 23 32.43 -30.08 -28.58
C LYS A 23 33.62 -29.58 -27.75
N SER A 24 34.77 -29.40 -28.38
CA SER A 24 36.01 -28.89 -27.78
C SER A 24 35.81 -27.53 -27.11
N ASP A 25 35.10 -26.59 -27.75
CA ASP A 25 34.82 -25.27 -27.17
C ASP A 25 33.99 -25.38 -25.90
N LEU A 26 32.94 -26.19 -25.93
CA LEU A 26 32.07 -26.41 -24.77
C LEU A 26 32.83 -27.10 -23.63
N GLU A 27 33.69 -28.07 -23.97
CA GLU A 27 34.52 -28.79 -23.01
C GLU A 27 35.53 -27.87 -22.33
N MET A 28 36.19 -26.98 -23.07
CA MET A 28 37.07 -25.97 -22.50
C MET A 28 36.31 -25.04 -21.56
N MET A 29 35.13 -24.56 -21.94
CA MET A 29 34.32 -23.69 -21.06
C MET A 29 33.97 -24.42 -19.76
N VAL A 30 33.47 -25.66 -19.83
CA VAL A 30 33.13 -26.43 -18.62
C VAL A 30 34.36 -26.70 -17.76
N LYS A 31 35.48 -27.11 -18.36
CA LYS A 31 36.72 -27.41 -17.63
C LYS A 31 37.29 -26.17 -16.95
N TYR A 32 37.41 -25.05 -17.65
CA TYR A 32 38.10 -23.87 -17.12
C TYR A 32 37.20 -22.98 -16.27
N LYS A 33 35.88 -22.92 -16.55
CA LYS A 33 34.95 -22.05 -15.81
C LYS A 33 34.20 -22.75 -14.70
N LEU A 34 33.93 -24.06 -14.84
CA LEU A 34 33.19 -24.83 -13.84
C LEU A 34 34.08 -25.81 -13.06
N ASN A 35 35.30 -26.07 -13.54
CA ASN A 35 36.22 -27.07 -12.98
C ASN A 35 35.59 -28.47 -12.93
N GLU A 36 34.90 -28.84 -14.01
CA GLU A 36 34.23 -30.14 -14.18
C GLU A 36 34.67 -30.79 -15.48
N SER A 37 34.49 -32.11 -15.60
CA SER A 37 34.70 -32.85 -16.86
C SER A 37 33.38 -32.95 -17.63
N LEU A 38 33.34 -32.42 -18.85
CA LEU A 38 32.13 -32.44 -19.68
C LEU A 38 31.61 -33.87 -19.93
N ASP A 39 32.52 -34.81 -20.15
CA ASP A 39 32.16 -36.22 -20.40
C ASP A 39 31.61 -36.92 -19.16
N GLU A 40 32.05 -36.53 -17.96
CA GLU A 40 31.55 -37.08 -16.69
C GLU A 40 30.15 -36.57 -16.35
N ILE A 41 29.86 -35.29 -16.63
CA ILE A 41 28.60 -34.66 -16.21
C ILE A 41 27.54 -34.61 -17.30
N ALA A 42 27.94 -34.67 -18.58
CA ALA A 42 27.09 -34.36 -19.72
C ALA A 42 27.44 -35.19 -20.97
N GLY A 43 27.66 -36.50 -20.81
CA GLY A 43 27.86 -37.42 -21.94
C GLY A 43 26.71 -37.39 -22.97
N GLY A 44 26.92 -38.00 -24.13
CA GLY A 44 25.89 -38.09 -25.18
C GLY A 44 26.49 -38.39 -26.55
N GLU A 45 25.66 -38.82 -27.49
CA GLU A 45 26.10 -39.24 -28.83
C GLU A 45 26.42 -38.06 -29.75
N ASN A 46 25.89 -36.87 -29.45
CA ASN A 46 26.09 -35.67 -30.26
C ASN A 46 26.05 -34.40 -29.39
N LEU A 47 26.56 -33.29 -29.94
CA LEU A 47 26.69 -32.01 -29.24
C LEU A 47 25.35 -31.48 -28.68
N LYS A 48 24.24 -31.72 -29.39
CA LYS A 48 22.89 -31.35 -28.93
C LYS A 48 22.49 -32.10 -27.66
N MET A 49 22.76 -33.40 -27.60
CA MET A 49 22.53 -34.21 -26.40
C MET A 49 23.45 -33.80 -25.25
N ILE A 50 24.73 -33.54 -25.54
CA ILE A 50 25.72 -33.07 -24.56
C ILE A 50 25.27 -31.74 -23.94
N ALA A 51 24.92 -30.75 -24.76
CA ALA A 51 24.43 -29.45 -24.29
C ALA A 51 23.15 -29.60 -23.45
N HIS A 52 22.20 -30.44 -23.89
CA HIS A 52 20.99 -30.72 -23.11
C HIS A 52 21.30 -31.37 -21.76
N ASN A 53 22.18 -32.37 -21.73
CA ASN A 53 22.54 -33.09 -20.51
C ASN A 53 23.32 -32.20 -19.54
N LEU A 54 24.18 -31.30 -20.04
CA LEU A 54 24.88 -30.30 -19.23
C LEU A 54 23.90 -29.36 -18.51
N ILE A 55 22.91 -28.83 -19.25
CA ILE A 55 21.87 -27.97 -18.68
C ILE A 55 21.04 -28.75 -17.65
N LYS A 56 20.66 -29.99 -17.95
CA LYS A 56 19.89 -30.86 -17.05
C LYS A 56 20.66 -31.16 -15.77
N TRP A 57 21.96 -31.46 -15.88
CA TRP A 57 22.86 -31.67 -14.75
C TRP A 57 22.92 -30.41 -13.87
N ALA A 58 23.16 -29.25 -14.48
CA ALA A 58 23.26 -27.99 -13.75
C ALA A 58 21.94 -27.64 -13.04
N ASN A 59 20.80 -27.90 -13.67
CA ASN A 59 19.48 -27.72 -13.05
C ASN A 59 19.26 -28.67 -11.87
N LYS A 60 19.59 -29.97 -12.03
CA LYS A 60 19.41 -31.00 -11.00
C LYS A 60 20.30 -30.77 -9.77
N THR A 61 21.51 -30.26 -9.98
CA THR A 61 22.51 -30.05 -8.93
C THR A 61 22.48 -28.65 -8.32
N GLY A 62 21.57 -27.77 -8.77
CA GLY A 62 21.53 -26.36 -8.34
C GLY A 62 22.68 -25.51 -8.88
N LYS A 63 23.48 -26.03 -9.83
CA LYS A 63 24.60 -25.32 -10.46
C LYS A 63 24.21 -24.47 -11.68
N ILE A 64 22.92 -24.32 -11.98
CA ILE A 64 22.45 -23.61 -13.17
C ILE A 64 22.93 -22.15 -13.24
N LYS A 65 22.97 -21.44 -12.11
CA LYS A 65 23.48 -20.06 -12.05
C LYS A 65 24.95 -19.99 -12.42
N TYR A 66 25.78 -20.91 -11.90
CA TYR A 66 27.20 -20.99 -12.24
C TYR A 66 27.42 -21.29 -13.72
N LEU A 67 26.65 -22.21 -14.30
CA LEU A 67 26.70 -22.50 -15.74
C LEU A 67 26.36 -21.24 -16.57
N LEU A 68 25.30 -20.52 -16.22
CA LEU A 68 24.90 -19.30 -16.93
C LEU A 68 25.97 -18.20 -16.84
N VAL A 69 26.57 -17.99 -15.67
CA VAL A 69 27.66 -17.02 -15.47
C VAL A 69 28.90 -17.44 -16.27
N ALA A 70 29.29 -18.71 -16.22
CA ALA A 70 30.42 -19.25 -16.97
C ALA A 70 30.27 -19.04 -18.48
N ILE A 71 29.09 -19.33 -19.03
CA ILE A 71 28.79 -19.10 -20.45
C ILE A 71 28.84 -17.61 -20.79
N SER A 72 28.33 -16.75 -19.90
CA SER A 72 28.30 -15.30 -20.10
C SER A 72 29.71 -14.71 -20.15
N GLU A 73 30.59 -15.12 -19.25
CA GLU A 73 31.98 -14.67 -19.19
C GLU A 73 32.83 -15.19 -20.34
N ASP A 74 32.57 -16.42 -20.80
CA ASP A 74 33.34 -17.03 -21.90
C ASP A 74 32.98 -16.43 -23.27
N ARG A 75 31.72 -16.05 -23.47
CA ARG A 75 31.22 -15.48 -24.74
C ARG A 75 30.56 -14.10 -24.55
N PRO A 76 31.29 -13.08 -24.06
CA PRO A 76 30.72 -11.76 -23.71
C PRO A 76 30.14 -11.02 -24.92
N ASN A 77 30.67 -11.28 -26.12
CA ASN A 77 30.29 -10.58 -27.35
C ASN A 77 29.09 -11.20 -28.10
N ASN A 78 28.54 -12.34 -27.61
CA ASN A 78 27.38 -12.97 -28.23
C ASN A 78 26.07 -12.35 -27.71
N SER A 79 25.64 -11.24 -28.30
CA SER A 79 24.47 -10.47 -27.83
C SER A 79 23.18 -11.30 -27.65
N PRO A 80 22.78 -12.20 -28.57
CA PRO A 80 21.63 -13.07 -28.36
C PRO A 80 21.75 -13.95 -27.11
N LEU A 81 22.92 -14.57 -26.92
CA LEU A 81 23.20 -15.41 -25.75
C LEU A 81 23.21 -14.59 -24.46
N GLN A 82 23.83 -13.41 -24.46
CA GLN A 82 23.87 -12.53 -23.29
C GLN A 82 22.49 -12.06 -22.86
N ASN A 83 21.62 -11.73 -23.82
CA ASN A 83 20.24 -11.34 -23.51
C ASN A 83 19.45 -12.51 -22.90
N LEU A 84 19.61 -13.71 -23.44
CA LEU A 84 18.97 -14.91 -22.90
C LEU A 84 19.49 -15.24 -21.50
N ILE A 85 20.81 -15.21 -21.29
CA ILE A 85 21.42 -15.46 -19.98
C ILE A 85 20.94 -14.45 -18.93
N ARG A 86 20.90 -13.15 -19.26
CA ARG A 86 20.37 -12.13 -18.33
C ARG A 86 18.93 -12.43 -17.92
N SER A 87 18.07 -12.81 -18.88
CA SER A 87 16.69 -13.22 -18.60
C SER A 87 16.60 -14.45 -17.69
N LEU A 88 17.47 -15.44 -17.92
CA LEU A 88 17.48 -16.68 -17.14
C LEU A 88 18.04 -16.47 -15.73
N LEU A 89 19.07 -15.64 -15.57
CA LEU A 89 19.63 -15.30 -14.25
C LEU A 89 18.58 -14.64 -13.36
N ILE A 90 17.81 -13.69 -13.90
CA ILE A 90 16.67 -13.07 -13.20
C ILE A 90 15.63 -14.12 -12.79
N THR A 91 15.33 -15.08 -13.69
CA THR A 91 14.37 -16.16 -13.40
C THR A 91 14.86 -17.05 -12.25
N VAL A 92 16.13 -17.43 -12.26
CA VAL A 92 16.75 -18.24 -11.21
C VAL A 92 16.76 -17.48 -9.88
N ASP A 93 17.10 -16.20 -9.89
CA ASP A 93 17.11 -15.37 -8.68
C ASP A 93 15.70 -15.23 -8.10
N TRP A 94 14.67 -15.01 -8.91
CA TRP A 94 13.28 -15.03 -8.43
C TRP A 94 12.90 -16.35 -7.76
N ILE A 95 13.29 -17.48 -8.34
CA ILE A 95 12.98 -18.80 -7.77
C ILE A 95 13.73 -19.03 -6.46
N ASN A 96 14.99 -18.59 -6.38
CA ASN A 96 15.75 -18.63 -5.13
C ASN A 96 15.09 -17.77 -4.05
N LEU A 97 14.59 -16.59 -4.38
CA LEU A 97 13.85 -15.73 -3.45
C LEU A 97 12.54 -16.38 -2.98
N SER A 98 11.76 -17.00 -3.88
CA SER A 98 10.52 -17.70 -3.52
C SER A 98 10.75 -18.87 -2.54
N ASN A 99 11.90 -19.53 -2.66
CA ASN A 99 12.30 -20.68 -1.85
C ASN A 99 13.06 -20.29 -0.57
N ASN A 100 13.31 -19.01 -0.33
CA ASN A 100 14.00 -18.56 0.87
C ASN A 100 13.05 -18.52 2.07
N ASP A 101 13.34 -19.30 3.11
CA ASP A 101 12.50 -19.41 4.30
C ASP A 101 12.36 -18.09 5.08
N HIS A 102 13.40 -17.24 5.08
CA HIS A 102 13.34 -15.91 5.71
C HIS A 102 12.40 -14.97 4.97
N LEU A 103 12.15 -15.21 3.68
CA LEU A 103 11.23 -14.44 2.86
C LEU A 103 9.82 -15.00 2.84
N THR A 104 9.49 -15.98 3.69
CA THR A 104 8.12 -16.51 3.81
C THR A 104 7.05 -15.42 3.96
N PRO A 105 7.23 -14.36 4.79
CA PRO A 105 6.26 -13.27 4.88
C PRO A 105 6.07 -12.49 3.57
N PHE A 106 7.08 -12.53 2.69
CA PHE A 106 7.12 -11.81 1.42
C PHE A 106 6.65 -12.64 0.23
N ARG A 107 6.39 -13.94 0.41
CA ARG A 107 6.09 -14.86 -0.70
C ARG A 107 4.92 -14.40 -1.59
N PRO A 108 3.79 -13.85 -1.06
CA PRO A 108 2.72 -13.33 -1.92
C PRO A 108 3.19 -12.21 -2.85
N LEU A 109 4.01 -11.28 -2.33
CA LEU A 109 4.59 -10.20 -3.11
C LEU A 109 5.58 -10.72 -4.15
N ILE A 110 6.48 -11.62 -3.75
CA ILE A 110 7.50 -12.21 -4.63
C ILE A 110 6.82 -12.92 -5.81
N GLU A 111 5.78 -13.72 -5.55
CA GLU A 111 5.06 -14.43 -6.62
C GLU A 111 4.32 -13.48 -7.55
N GLU A 112 3.73 -12.41 -7.02
CA GLU A 112 3.04 -11.42 -7.84
C GLU A 112 4.01 -10.63 -8.73
N LEU A 113 5.15 -10.22 -8.17
CA LEU A 113 6.21 -9.55 -8.95
C LEU A 113 6.80 -10.49 -9.99
N ARG A 114 7.05 -11.74 -9.61
CA ARG A 114 7.54 -12.76 -10.53
C ARG A 114 6.61 -12.95 -11.72
N LYS A 115 5.28 -13.00 -11.52
CA LYS A 115 4.29 -13.05 -12.62
C LYS A 115 4.43 -11.85 -13.57
N SER A 116 4.65 -10.66 -13.03
CA SER A 116 4.79 -9.43 -13.81
C SER A 116 6.13 -9.26 -14.53
N SER A 117 7.16 -10.04 -14.15
CA SER A 117 8.50 -10.05 -14.74
C SER A 117 8.71 -11.12 -15.82
N TYR A 118 7.72 -11.99 -16.08
CA TYR A 118 7.87 -13.04 -17.10
C TYR A 118 7.82 -12.46 -18.52
N PRO A 119 8.80 -12.77 -19.40
CA PRO A 119 8.93 -12.16 -20.73
C PRO A 119 7.79 -12.49 -21.73
N ASN A 120 6.88 -13.40 -21.38
CA ASN A 120 5.72 -13.77 -22.22
C ASN A 120 4.39 -13.12 -21.75
N ILE A 121 4.43 -12.35 -20.66
CA ILE A 121 3.33 -11.49 -20.21
C ILE A 121 3.78 -10.06 -20.56
N PRO A 122 2.90 -9.12 -20.99
CA PRO A 122 3.29 -7.74 -21.25
C PRO A 122 4.10 -7.21 -20.07
N ASN A 123 5.41 -7.07 -20.28
CA ASN A 123 6.38 -7.04 -19.19
C ASN A 123 6.24 -5.68 -18.49
N ARG A 124 5.60 -5.64 -17.32
CA ARG A 124 5.41 -4.39 -16.57
C ARG A 124 6.76 -3.85 -16.08
N PHE A 125 7.72 -4.76 -15.83
CA PHE A 125 9.08 -4.44 -15.44
C PHE A 125 10.08 -4.84 -16.54
N ASN A 126 10.97 -3.93 -16.91
CA ASN A 126 12.13 -4.29 -17.73
C ASN A 126 13.16 -5.06 -16.87
N LEU A 127 14.15 -5.69 -17.52
CA LEU A 127 15.18 -6.49 -16.85
C LEU A 127 15.91 -5.72 -15.75
N ARG A 128 16.16 -4.42 -15.96
CA ARG A 128 16.84 -3.56 -14.98
C ARG A 128 16.01 -3.38 -13.71
N LYS A 129 14.72 -3.04 -13.85
CA LYS A 129 13.81 -2.91 -12.69
C LYS A 129 13.69 -4.23 -11.93
N SER A 130 13.56 -5.35 -12.63
CA SER A 130 13.51 -6.68 -11.99
C SER A 130 14.78 -6.96 -11.17
N GLN A 131 15.96 -6.60 -11.70
CA GLN A 131 17.22 -6.74 -10.99
C GLN A 131 17.27 -5.86 -9.73
N GLU A 132 16.88 -4.59 -9.82
CA GLU A 132 16.82 -3.68 -8.67
C GLU A 132 15.87 -4.20 -7.57
N ILE A 133 14.74 -4.80 -7.95
CA ILE A 133 13.78 -5.42 -7.02
C ILE A 133 14.40 -6.68 -6.36
N ILE A 134 15.07 -7.53 -7.13
CA ILE A 134 15.75 -8.73 -6.60
C ILE A 134 16.80 -8.34 -5.56
N GLU A 135 17.59 -7.30 -5.84
CA GLU A 135 18.61 -6.79 -4.91
C GLU A 135 18.02 -6.30 -3.60
N VAL A 136 16.84 -5.67 -3.64
CA VAL A 136 16.11 -5.30 -2.42
C VAL A 136 15.73 -6.55 -1.63
N PHE A 137 15.18 -7.59 -2.26
CA PHE A 137 14.83 -8.83 -1.54
C PHE A 137 16.04 -9.59 -1.01
N GLN A 138 17.16 -9.61 -1.71
CA GLN A 138 18.41 -10.18 -1.21
C GLN A 138 18.90 -9.42 0.02
N SER A 139 18.83 -8.09 0.01
CA SER A 139 19.13 -7.24 1.17
C SER A 139 18.18 -7.49 2.34
N ILE A 140 16.89 -7.71 2.07
CA ILE A 140 15.90 -8.11 3.09
C ILE A 140 16.30 -9.45 3.70
N SER A 141 16.55 -10.48 2.88
CA SER A 141 16.92 -11.81 3.34
C SER A 141 18.13 -11.77 4.27
N HIS A 142 19.20 -11.12 3.82
CA HIS A 142 20.43 -10.99 4.59
C HIS A 142 20.21 -10.26 5.93
N SER A 143 19.36 -9.22 5.93
CA SER A 143 19.02 -8.50 7.15
C SER A 143 18.25 -9.38 8.14
N LEU A 144 17.32 -10.20 7.65
CA LEU A 144 16.53 -11.12 8.48
C LEU A 144 17.37 -12.29 9.01
N GLU A 145 18.26 -12.84 8.19
CA GLU A 145 19.26 -13.85 8.59
C GLU A 145 20.16 -13.33 9.73
N SER A 146 20.47 -12.04 9.70
CA SER A 146 21.25 -11.36 10.75
C SER A 146 20.45 -11.07 12.04
N GLY A 147 19.19 -11.52 12.12
CA GLY A 147 18.33 -11.35 13.30
C GLY A 147 17.65 -9.99 13.41
N ASN A 148 17.68 -9.15 12.36
CA ASN A 148 16.96 -7.88 12.38
C ASN A 148 15.44 -8.13 12.40
N ASN A 149 14.72 -7.23 13.07
CA ASN A 149 13.27 -7.31 13.14
C ASN A 149 12.65 -7.10 11.75
N LEU A 150 11.71 -7.98 11.37
CA LEU A 150 10.99 -7.93 10.09
C LEU A 150 10.44 -6.54 9.76
N ARG A 151 9.94 -5.83 10.77
CA ARG A 151 9.38 -4.48 10.62
C ARG A 151 10.43 -3.45 10.22
N GLU A 152 11.60 -3.45 10.85
CA GLU A 152 12.69 -2.52 10.51
C GLU A 152 13.25 -2.79 9.12
N VAL A 153 13.40 -4.08 8.77
CA VAL A 153 13.85 -4.49 7.44
C VAL A 153 12.84 -4.07 6.37
N PHE A 154 11.55 -4.27 6.64
CA PHE A 154 10.47 -3.84 5.77
C PHE A 154 10.44 -2.33 5.61
N ARG A 155 10.52 -1.58 6.71
CA ARG A 155 10.53 -0.10 6.72
C ARG A 155 11.66 0.44 5.85
N THR A 156 12.88 -0.05 6.05
CA THR A 156 14.05 0.36 5.26
C THR A 156 13.88 0.03 3.78
N SER A 157 13.28 -1.11 3.46
CA SER A 157 13.11 -1.59 2.08
C SER A 157 11.90 -1.00 1.35
N ARG A 158 10.84 -0.59 2.07
CA ARG A 158 9.60 0.00 1.53
C ARG A 158 9.92 1.19 0.63
N ASN A 159 10.72 2.13 1.12
CA ASN A 159 11.08 3.33 0.36
C ASN A 159 11.85 2.98 -0.91
N ARG A 160 12.75 1.98 -0.86
CA ARG A 160 13.46 1.49 -2.04
C ARG A 160 12.49 0.90 -3.08
N PHE A 161 11.53 0.08 -2.66
CA PHE A 161 10.51 -0.45 -3.58
C PHE A 161 9.69 0.66 -4.26
N ILE A 162 9.24 1.66 -3.49
CA ILE A 162 8.46 2.79 -4.02
C ILE A 162 9.30 3.65 -4.98
N THR A 163 10.59 3.84 -4.70
CA THR A 163 11.50 4.56 -5.61
C THR A 163 11.73 3.80 -6.92
N ILE A 164 11.87 2.48 -6.88
CA ILE A 164 12.04 1.65 -8.08
C ILE A 164 10.77 1.71 -8.94
N ASP A 165 9.60 1.58 -8.31
CA ASP A 165 8.32 1.71 -8.98
C ASP A 165 7.21 2.18 -8.01
N PRO A 166 6.63 3.38 -8.21
CA PRO A 166 5.58 3.89 -7.33
C PRO A 166 4.35 2.97 -7.22
N SER A 167 4.07 2.15 -8.24
CA SER A 167 2.97 1.17 -8.19
C SER A 167 3.20 0.05 -7.16
N MET A 168 4.42 -0.11 -6.65
CA MET A 168 4.73 -1.03 -5.55
C MET A 168 3.92 -0.73 -4.30
N LYS A 169 3.45 0.50 -4.09
CA LYS A 169 2.54 0.85 -2.99
C LYS A 169 1.29 -0.03 -2.98
N GLU A 170 0.80 -0.46 -4.14
CA GLU A 170 -0.33 -1.37 -4.26
C GLU A 170 0.05 -2.80 -3.84
N TYR A 171 1.20 -3.29 -4.28
CA TYR A 171 1.65 -4.64 -3.95
C TYR A 171 2.05 -4.81 -2.49
N LEU A 172 2.54 -3.75 -1.84
CA LEU A 172 2.83 -3.77 -0.41
C LEU A 172 1.58 -4.05 0.44
N ARG A 173 0.37 -3.81 -0.09
CA ARG A 173 -0.89 -4.17 0.57
C ARG A 173 -1.05 -5.69 0.77
N PHE A 174 -0.35 -6.52 0.00
CA PHE A 174 -0.37 -7.98 0.18
C PHE A 174 0.45 -8.46 1.37
N LEU A 175 1.31 -7.61 1.93
CA LEU A 175 2.24 -7.98 3.00
C LEU A 175 1.76 -7.62 4.40
N GLY A 176 0.75 -6.77 4.50
CA GLY A 176 0.34 -6.18 5.75
C GLY A 176 -1.17 -6.09 5.91
N TYR A 177 -1.57 -5.73 7.12
CA TYR A 177 -2.94 -5.38 7.42
C TYR A 177 -3.24 -4.02 6.83
N GLU A 178 -4.17 -3.99 5.88
CA GLU A 178 -4.69 -2.76 5.30
C GLU A 178 -5.64 -2.09 6.29
N ILE A 179 -5.30 -0.87 6.71
CA ILE A 179 -6.19 0.00 7.50
C ILE A 179 -6.82 1.01 6.57
N ASN A 180 -8.15 1.00 6.51
CA ASN A 180 -8.90 1.97 5.73
C ASN A 180 -9.00 3.28 6.50
N ILE A 181 -8.61 4.38 5.84
CA ILE A 181 -8.62 5.73 6.37
C ILE A 181 -9.47 6.59 5.45
N VAL A 182 -10.66 6.94 5.90
CA VAL A 182 -11.57 7.81 5.17
C VAL A 182 -11.23 9.25 5.49
N LEU A 183 -10.88 10.02 4.45
CA LEU A 183 -10.59 11.44 4.56
C LEU A 183 -11.85 12.24 4.27
N LEU A 184 -12.33 12.92 5.30
CA LEU A 184 -13.42 13.88 5.21
C LEU A 184 -12.85 15.29 5.22
N VAL A 185 -12.19 15.60 4.11
CA VAL A 185 -11.36 16.80 3.92
C VAL A 185 -11.62 17.38 2.54
N MET A 186 -11.73 18.71 2.46
CA MET A 186 -11.86 19.46 1.20
C MET A 186 -10.59 19.34 0.34
N ASN A 187 -10.71 19.61 -0.96
CA ASN A 187 -9.59 20.02 -1.80
C ASN A 187 -9.50 21.56 -1.83
N HIS A 188 -8.49 22.09 -2.52
CA HIS A 188 -8.25 23.54 -2.60
C HIS A 188 -9.45 24.31 -3.17
N SER A 189 -10.05 23.82 -4.27
CA SER A 189 -11.18 24.48 -4.93
C SER A 189 -12.41 24.56 -4.02
N GLU A 190 -12.71 23.51 -3.26
CA GLU A 190 -13.83 23.52 -2.31
C GLU A 190 -13.53 24.42 -1.10
N ALA A 191 -12.27 24.53 -0.68
CA ALA A 191 -11.86 25.47 0.36
C ALA A 191 -12.04 26.93 -0.11
N GLU A 192 -11.75 27.24 -1.38
CA GLU A 192 -12.02 28.56 -1.98
C GLU A 192 -13.54 28.83 -2.12
N GLU A 193 -14.33 27.84 -2.53
CA GLU A 193 -15.81 27.92 -2.56
C GLU A 193 -16.37 28.23 -1.15
N LEU A 194 -15.81 27.61 -0.13
CA LEU A 194 -16.20 27.85 1.26
C LEU A 194 -15.75 29.23 1.74
N ASP A 195 -14.50 29.62 1.49
CA ASP A 195 -13.95 30.92 1.94
C ASP A 195 -14.67 32.11 1.32
N SER A 196 -15.01 32.01 0.02
CA SER A 196 -15.80 33.00 -0.71
C SER A 196 -17.29 32.97 -0.37
N GLU A 197 -17.72 32.00 0.44
CA GLU A 197 -19.11 31.75 0.83
C GLU A 197 -20.04 31.40 -0.36
N SER A 198 -19.49 31.16 -1.56
CA SER A 198 -20.26 30.88 -2.76
C SER A 198 -21.05 29.56 -2.66
N VAL A 199 -20.55 28.61 -1.85
CA VAL A 199 -21.20 27.32 -1.62
C VAL A 199 -22.57 27.43 -0.94
N PHE A 200 -22.87 28.56 -0.28
CA PHE A 200 -24.11 28.72 0.50
C PHE A 200 -25.29 29.29 -0.31
N SER A 201 -25.14 29.60 -1.60
CA SER A 201 -26.21 30.21 -2.41
C SER A 201 -27.53 29.43 -2.38
N ASP A 202 -27.42 28.10 -2.28
CA ASP A 202 -28.56 27.16 -2.32
C ASP A 202 -28.94 26.62 -0.93
N TYR A 203 -28.31 27.12 0.14
CA TYR A 203 -28.42 26.56 1.49
C TYR A 203 -29.02 27.56 2.48
N ASN A 204 -29.41 27.05 3.65
CA ASN A 204 -29.97 27.86 4.72
C ASN A 204 -28.95 28.92 5.19
N ILE A 205 -29.42 30.17 5.33
CA ILE A 205 -28.66 31.33 5.86
C ILE A 205 -27.97 31.04 7.20
N GLU A 206 -28.53 30.14 8.00
CA GLU A 206 -27.97 29.71 9.28
C GLU A 206 -26.61 28.99 9.12
N LEU A 207 -26.44 28.16 8.07
CA LEU A 207 -25.15 27.51 7.81
C LEU A 207 -24.07 28.54 7.46
N GLN A 208 -24.43 29.56 6.66
CA GLN A 208 -23.53 30.66 6.32
C GLN A 208 -23.14 31.47 7.56
N GLN A 209 -24.10 31.87 8.40
CA GLN A 209 -23.84 32.60 9.64
C GLN A 209 -22.94 31.83 10.62
N ASN A 210 -23.14 30.51 10.68
CA ASN A 210 -22.30 29.62 11.47
C ASN A 210 -20.87 29.57 10.94
N PHE A 211 -20.69 29.43 9.63
CA PHE A 211 -19.38 29.50 9.00
C PHE A 211 -18.70 30.86 9.22
N GLN A 212 -19.42 31.98 9.08
CA GLN A 212 -18.90 33.31 9.38
C GLN A 212 -18.45 33.46 10.84
N THR A 213 -19.14 32.78 11.76
CA THR A 213 -18.74 32.74 13.18
C THR A 213 -17.46 31.93 13.37
N LEU A 214 -17.32 30.79 12.70
CA LEU A 214 -16.06 30.05 12.70
C LEU A 214 -14.93 30.88 12.08
N LYS A 215 -15.14 31.50 10.91
CA LYS A 215 -14.15 32.32 10.20
C LYS A 215 -13.64 33.47 11.06
N ARG A 216 -14.54 34.17 11.77
CA ARG A 216 -14.14 35.20 12.77
C ARG A 216 -13.30 34.61 13.88
N ASN A 217 -13.73 33.49 14.48
CA ASN A 217 -12.98 32.82 15.54
C ASN A 217 -11.57 32.39 15.08
N LEU A 218 -11.44 31.87 13.86
CA LEU A 218 -10.14 31.54 13.26
C LEU A 218 -9.25 32.79 13.11
N ASN A 219 -9.80 33.88 12.57
CA ASN A 219 -9.08 35.15 12.41
C ASN A 219 -8.64 35.74 13.76
N ASP A 220 -9.50 35.69 14.77
CA ASP A 220 -9.21 36.17 16.13
C ASP A 220 -8.04 35.41 16.78
N HIS A 221 -7.79 34.17 16.33
CA HIS A 221 -6.65 33.34 16.75
C HIS A 221 -5.49 33.33 15.74
N GLY A 222 -5.51 34.22 14.74
CA GLY A 222 -4.43 34.36 13.76
C GLY A 222 -4.36 33.28 12.68
N VAL A 223 -5.41 32.47 12.52
CA VAL A 223 -5.49 31.40 11.51
C VAL A 223 -6.15 31.95 10.24
N THR A 224 -5.41 32.76 9.49
CA THR A 224 -5.92 33.46 8.29
C THR A 224 -5.61 32.75 6.98
N ASP A 225 -4.59 31.89 6.94
CA ASP A 225 -4.11 31.17 5.75
C ASP A 225 -4.67 29.74 5.63
N TRP A 226 -5.81 29.45 6.28
CA TRP A 226 -6.32 28.08 6.35
C TRP A 226 -6.62 27.45 4.98
N VAL A 227 -6.96 28.24 3.97
CA VAL A 227 -7.18 27.74 2.59
C VAL A 227 -5.92 27.11 1.99
N GLU A 228 -4.73 27.63 2.31
CA GLU A 228 -3.44 27.14 1.79
C GLU A 228 -3.07 25.73 2.31
N HIS A 229 -3.73 25.28 3.36
CA HIS A 229 -3.57 23.92 3.89
C HIS A 229 -4.24 22.86 3.01
N TYR A 230 -5.14 23.26 2.10
CA TYR A 230 -5.81 22.38 1.15
C TYR A 230 -5.12 22.46 -0.19
N GLN A 231 -4.87 21.28 -0.77
CA GLN A 231 -4.13 21.11 -2.01
C GLN A 231 -5.04 20.46 -3.06
N SER A 232 -4.47 19.97 -4.15
CA SER A 232 -5.25 19.39 -5.25
C SER A 232 -6.07 18.16 -4.85
N THR A 233 -5.62 17.40 -3.84
CA THR A 233 -6.31 16.21 -3.33
C THR A 233 -6.41 16.24 -1.80
N SER A 234 -7.38 15.51 -1.25
CA SER A 234 -7.57 15.37 0.20
C SER A 234 -6.37 14.71 0.89
N GLU A 235 -5.64 13.82 0.22
CA GLU A 235 -4.39 13.20 0.71
C GLU A 235 -3.25 14.22 0.89
N GLN A 236 -3.27 15.31 0.14
CA GLN A 236 -2.26 16.38 0.22
C GLN A 236 -2.60 17.45 1.26
N TRP A 237 -3.75 17.34 1.94
CA TRP A 237 -4.11 18.25 3.03
C TRP A 237 -3.05 18.25 4.12
N GLN A 238 -2.69 19.45 4.58
CA GLN A 238 -1.71 19.67 5.63
C GLN A 238 -2.46 20.03 6.93
N PRO A 239 -2.57 19.12 7.91
CA PRO A 239 -3.18 19.47 9.18
C PRO A 239 -2.47 20.64 9.84
N PHE A 240 -3.24 21.46 10.56
CA PHE A 240 -2.72 22.64 11.25
C PHE A 240 -1.69 22.26 12.33
N ASN A 241 -0.77 23.19 12.64
CA ASN A 241 0.30 22.99 13.63
C ASN A 241 1.24 21.81 13.31
N THR A 242 1.39 21.48 12.03
CA THR A 242 2.37 20.50 11.54
C THR A 242 3.47 21.23 10.78
N ASP A 243 4.64 20.60 10.65
CA ASP A 243 5.78 21.12 9.88
C ASP A 243 5.52 21.06 8.35
N ARG A 244 4.34 21.53 7.91
CA ARG A 244 3.83 21.47 6.51
C ARG A 244 3.75 20.06 5.93
N ARG A 245 3.74 19.03 6.78
CA ARG A 245 3.56 17.63 6.37
C ARG A 245 2.11 17.39 6.00
N ASN A 246 1.88 16.64 4.93
CA ASN A 246 0.54 16.24 4.55
C ASN A 246 0.03 15.09 5.45
N ILE A 247 -1.28 14.87 5.43
CA ILE A 247 -1.93 13.86 6.27
C ILE A 247 -1.41 12.45 5.99
N THR A 248 -1.06 12.12 4.75
CA THR A 248 -0.53 10.79 4.44
C THR A 248 0.83 10.54 5.08
N GLN A 249 1.72 11.54 5.07
CA GLN A 249 3.03 11.47 5.73
C GLN A 249 2.87 11.30 7.24
N LEU A 250 2.01 12.11 7.86
CA LEU A 250 1.77 12.03 9.30
C LEU A 250 1.24 10.66 9.72
N ILE A 251 0.26 10.12 8.98
CA ILE A 251 -0.29 8.80 9.25
C ILE A 251 0.74 7.69 9.03
N ASP A 252 1.52 7.76 7.95
CA ASP A 252 2.57 6.77 7.69
C ASP A 252 3.60 6.75 8.83
N GLU A 253 4.03 7.92 9.33
CA GLU A 253 4.90 8.01 10.51
C GLU A 253 4.26 7.39 11.76
N VAL A 254 2.98 7.71 12.02
CA VAL A 254 2.28 7.12 13.17
C VAL A 254 2.21 5.60 13.06
N ILE A 255 1.92 5.07 11.87
CA ILE A 255 1.89 3.63 11.62
C ILE A 255 3.28 3.01 11.83
N GLU A 256 4.36 3.73 11.54
CA GLU A 256 5.74 3.32 11.86
C GLU A 256 6.05 3.29 13.36
N ASP A 257 5.28 3.97 14.20
CA ASP A 257 5.44 3.93 15.66
C ASP A 257 4.62 2.83 16.35
N VAL A 258 3.55 2.34 15.71
CA VAL A 258 2.66 1.32 16.29
C VAL A 258 3.39 -0.01 16.50
N LYS A 259 3.69 -0.36 17.75
CA LYS A 259 4.29 -1.66 18.09
C LYS A 259 3.35 -2.82 17.73
N SER A 260 3.49 -3.32 16.50
CA SER A 260 2.76 -4.47 15.97
C SER A 260 3.75 -5.51 15.48
N GLY A 261 3.41 -6.79 15.67
CA GLY A 261 4.13 -7.91 15.05
C GLY A 261 3.88 -8.02 13.54
N SER A 262 2.96 -7.22 13.01
CA SER A 262 2.53 -7.27 11.62
C SER A 262 2.83 -5.96 10.90
N ILE A 263 3.06 -6.06 9.59
CA ILE A 263 3.15 -4.90 8.71
C ILE A 263 1.76 -4.27 8.61
N ILE A 264 1.67 -2.96 8.71
CA ILE A 264 0.42 -2.20 8.59
C ILE A 264 0.58 -1.27 7.39
N VAL A 265 -0.45 -1.21 6.54
CA VAL A 265 -0.48 -0.35 5.36
C VAL A 265 -1.73 0.51 5.41
N SER A 266 -1.56 1.82 5.27
CA SER A 266 -2.66 2.77 5.15
C SER A 266 -3.29 2.72 3.75
N LYS A 267 -4.61 2.64 3.70
CA LYS A 267 -5.41 2.90 2.49
C LYS A 267 -6.26 4.13 2.71
N PHE A 268 -5.85 5.23 2.10
CA PHE A 268 -6.63 6.46 2.09
C PHE A 268 -7.78 6.35 1.10
N ILE A 269 -8.94 6.87 1.49
CA ILE A 269 -10.17 6.85 0.72
C ILE A 269 -10.78 8.24 0.84
N ASP A 270 -10.97 8.92 -0.29
CA ASP A 270 -11.69 10.17 -0.30
C ASP A 270 -13.19 9.91 -0.07
N ILE A 271 -13.85 10.68 0.80
CA ILE A 271 -15.29 10.52 1.05
C ILE A 271 -16.13 10.61 -0.24
N ARG A 272 -15.68 11.35 -1.25
CA ARG A 272 -16.35 11.52 -2.55
C ARG A 272 -16.43 10.20 -3.31
N GLU A 273 -15.46 9.29 -3.10
CA GLU A 273 -15.46 7.95 -3.70
C GLU A 273 -16.57 7.05 -3.11
N LEU A 274 -17.14 7.40 -1.96
CA LEU A 274 -18.15 6.58 -1.28
C LEU A 274 -19.59 6.93 -1.66
N ASN A 275 -19.82 8.07 -2.31
CA ASN A 275 -21.16 8.58 -2.63
C ASN A 275 -21.61 8.25 -4.08
N GLY A 276 -20.95 7.30 -4.75
CA GLY A 276 -21.32 6.89 -6.10
C GLY A 276 -22.47 5.88 -6.12
N ASP A 277 -23.40 6.05 -7.07
CA ASP A 277 -24.41 5.03 -7.43
C ASP A 277 -23.79 3.76 -8.07
N ASN A 278 -22.46 3.68 -8.12
CA ASN A 278 -21.77 2.53 -8.68
C ASN A 278 -21.67 1.39 -7.65
N LYS A 279 -21.71 0.16 -8.17
CA LYS A 279 -21.69 -1.07 -7.38
C LYS A 279 -20.44 -1.19 -6.50
N ASP A 280 -19.32 -0.60 -6.90
CA ASP A 280 -18.05 -0.72 -6.19
C ASP A 280 -17.95 0.21 -4.98
N SER A 281 -18.57 1.39 -5.04
CA SER A 281 -18.73 2.31 -3.89
C SER A 281 -19.55 1.66 -2.80
N PHE A 282 -20.67 1.02 -3.16
CA PHE A 282 -21.50 0.29 -2.19
C PHE A 282 -20.75 -0.88 -1.53
N LYS A 283 -19.99 -1.67 -2.32
CA LYS A 283 -19.15 -2.76 -1.79
C LYS A 283 -18.07 -2.21 -0.85
N LEU A 284 -17.41 -1.12 -1.24
CA LEU A 284 -16.40 -0.48 -0.41
C LEU A 284 -17.01 0.02 0.89
N LEU A 285 -18.13 0.73 0.84
CA LEU A 285 -18.83 1.24 2.01
C LEU A 285 -19.29 0.11 2.95
N LYS A 286 -19.78 -1.00 2.39
CA LYS A 286 -20.07 -2.21 3.18
C LYS A 286 -18.81 -2.76 3.84
N LYS A 287 -17.71 -2.91 3.09
CA LYS A 287 -16.41 -3.36 3.63
C LYS A 287 -15.93 -2.46 4.78
N LEU A 288 -16.05 -1.13 4.65
CA LEU A 288 -15.65 -0.17 5.68
C LEU A 288 -16.48 -0.32 6.96
N ARG A 289 -17.79 -0.51 6.84
CA ARG A 289 -18.67 -0.72 7.99
C ARG A 289 -18.41 -2.05 8.69
N ASP A 290 -18.18 -3.10 7.91
CA ASP A 290 -17.96 -4.46 8.41
C ASP A 290 -16.57 -4.60 9.07
N LYS A 291 -15.50 -4.24 8.34
CA LYS A 291 -14.11 -4.39 8.79
C LYS A 291 -13.60 -3.25 9.67
N GLY A 292 -14.33 -2.14 9.71
CA GLY A 292 -13.90 -0.93 10.39
C GLY A 292 -13.00 -0.03 9.54
N CYS A 293 -12.97 1.23 9.95
CA CYS A 293 -12.13 2.26 9.35
C CYS A 293 -11.81 3.35 10.37
N ILE A 294 -10.80 4.16 10.06
CA ILE A 294 -10.53 5.43 10.74
C ILE A 294 -11.09 6.54 9.85
N ILE A 295 -11.85 7.46 10.43
CA ILE A 295 -12.32 8.66 9.75
C ILE A 295 -11.52 9.82 10.30
N ILE A 296 -10.82 10.52 9.40
CA ILE A 296 -10.14 11.77 9.73
C ILE A 296 -11.02 12.89 9.18
N MET A 297 -11.57 13.66 10.11
CA MET A 297 -12.54 14.71 9.83
C MET A 297 -11.92 16.06 10.17
N ASP A 298 -11.75 16.89 9.15
CA ASP A 298 -11.37 18.27 9.34
C ASP A 298 -12.60 19.13 9.67
N VAL A 299 -12.53 19.86 10.78
CA VAL A 299 -13.65 20.64 11.33
C VAL A 299 -14.06 21.79 10.40
N ILE A 300 -13.12 22.38 9.66
CA ILE A 300 -13.43 23.42 8.67
C ILE A 300 -14.12 22.81 7.44
N SER A 301 -13.63 21.67 6.95
CA SER A 301 -14.25 20.91 5.85
C SER A 301 -15.70 20.53 6.15
N MET A 302 -16.02 20.29 7.42
CA MET A 302 -17.40 20.04 7.85
C MET A 302 -18.31 21.25 7.79
N GLN A 303 -17.82 22.45 7.53
CA GLN A 303 -18.67 23.62 7.24
C GLN A 303 -19.17 23.64 5.80
N HIS A 304 -18.55 22.86 4.91
CA HIS A 304 -18.95 22.77 3.52
C HIS A 304 -20.20 21.89 3.36
N PRO A 305 -21.34 22.42 2.87
CA PRO A 305 -22.60 21.67 2.83
C PRO A 305 -22.52 20.36 2.03
N LYS A 306 -21.82 20.36 0.88
CA LYS A 306 -21.59 19.13 0.09
C LYS A 306 -20.86 18.05 0.92
N MET A 307 -19.87 18.41 1.73
CA MET A 307 -19.11 17.47 2.56
C MET A 307 -19.96 16.87 3.68
N GLN A 308 -20.80 17.68 4.32
CA GLN A 308 -21.77 17.18 5.29
C GLN A 308 -22.73 16.17 4.67
N HIS A 309 -23.25 16.47 3.47
CA HIS A 309 -24.14 15.58 2.75
C HIS A 309 -23.45 14.26 2.39
N LEU A 310 -22.24 14.32 1.84
CA LEU A 310 -21.42 13.16 1.51
C LEU A 310 -21.19 12.28 2.74
N PHE A 311 -20.78 12.86 3.87
CA PHE A 311 -20.54 12.08 5.07
C PHE A 311 -21.80 11.39 5.57
N LYS A 312 -22.91 12.13 5.62
CA LYS A 312 -24.20 11.60 6.07
C LYS A 312 -24.68 10.44 5.21
N SER A 313 -24.53 10.51 3.89
CA SER A 313 -24.98 9.43 3.00
C SER A 313 -24.23 8.11 3.21
N THR A 314 -23.03 8.15 3.82
CA THR A 314 -22.25 6.93 4.09
C THR A 314 -22.73 6.14 5.32
N ALA A 315 -23.40 6.77 6.28
CA ALA A 315 -23.75 6.18 7.58
C ALA A 315 -22.57 5.52 8.32
N LEU A 316 -21.33 5.96 8.07
CA LEU A 316 -20.15 5.40 8.73
C LEU A 316 -20.06 5.77 10.21
N ASP A 317 -20.63 6.91 10.58
CA ASP A 317 -20.83 7.39 11.96
C ASP A 317 -21.70 6.45 12.79
N ALA A 318 -22.63 5.73 12.18
CA ALA A 318 -23.46 4.74 12.86
C ALA A 318 -22.74 3.40 13.10
N SER A 319 -21.66 3.11 12.36
CA SER A 319 -20.95 1.83 12.52
C SER A 319 -20.09 1.80 13.78
N SER A 320 -20.25 0.75 14.58
CA SER A 320 -19.46 0.53 15.80
C SER A 320 -17.98 0.24 15.55
N ASN A 321 -17.61 -0.16 14.33
CA ASN A 321 -16.22 -0.45 13.95
C ASN A 321 -15.50 0.78 13.36
N THR A 322 -16.18 1.93 13.35
CA THR A 322 -15.61 3.21 12.90
C THR A 322 -14.94 3.92 14.08
N LEU A 323 -13.69 4.31 13.89
CA LEU A 323 -12.98 5.24 14.75
C LEU A 323 -13.04 6.64 14.14
N LEU A 324 -13.39 7.65 14.92
CA LEU A 324 -13.54 9.03 14.43
C LEU A 324 -12.51 9.95 15.09
N LEU A 325 -11.71 10.62 14.26
CA LEU A 325 -10.72 11.60 14.67
C LEU A 325 -11.06 12.95 14.04
N MET A 326 -11.45 13.91 14.88
CA MET A 326 -11.71 15.28 14.46
C MET A 326 -10.49 16.16 14.71
N VAL A 327 -10.11 16.91 13.69
CA VAL A 327 -8.94 17.79 13.68
C VAL A 327 -9.40 19.22 13.40
N ALA A 328 -8.88 20.17 14.17
CA ALA A 328 -9.16 21.59 13.99
C ALA A 328 -7.87 22.42 14.21
N PRO A 329 -7.77 23.62 13.65
CA PRO A 329 -6.62 24.50 13.90
C PRO A 329 -6.50 24.95 15.35
N ILE A 330 -7.65 25.17 16.01
CA ILE A 330 -7.76 25.70 17.37
C ILE A 330 -8.87 24.97 18.12
N HIS A 331 -8.75 24.86 19.44
CA HIS A 331 -9.73 24.14 20.26
C HIS A 331 -11.13 24.78 20.23
N SER A 332 -11.22 26.11 20.20
CA SER A 332 -12.50 26.85 20.16
C SER A 332 -13.31 26.60 18.88
N ALA A 333 -12.69 26.09 17.82
CA ALA A 333 -13.40 25.71 16.60
C ALA A 333 -14.36 24.54 16.83
N PHE A 334 -14.04 23.64 17.78
CA PHE A 334 -14.94 22.54 18.14
C PHE A 334 -16.24 23.04 18.77
N ASP A 335 -16.18 24.13 19.55
CA ASP A 335 -17.35 24.72 20.21
C ASP A 335 -18.37 25.25 19.19
N VAL A 336 -17.86 25.93 18.15
CA VAL A 336 -18.68 26.44 17.03
C VAL A 336 -19.37 25.28 16.30
N VAL A 337 -18.68 24.16 16.11
CA VAL A 337 -19.28 22.98 15.45
C VAL A 337 -20.29 22.25 16.34
N THR A 338 -20.10 22.23 17.65
CA THR A 338 -21.11 21.71 18.57
C THR A 338 -22.38 22.58 18.61
N SER A 339 -22.29 23.91 18.43
CA SER A 339 -23.49 24.74 18.28
C SER A 339 -24.23 24.46 16.98
N ILE A 340 -23.51 24.18 15.89
CA ILE A 340 -24.09 23.84 14.58
C ILE A 340 -24.84 22.51 14.62
N THR A 341 -24.30 21.51 15.32
CA THR A 341 -24.99 20.21 15.46
C THR A 341 -26.31 20.32 16.22
N GLY A 342 -26.55 21.39 16.98
CA GLY A 342 -27.86 21.70 17.55
C GLY A 342 -28.92 22.05 16.50
N VAL A 343 -28.52 22.70 15.42
CA VAL A 343 -29.37 23.06 14.26
C VAL A 343 -29.60 21.85 13.38
N ILE A 344 -28.54 21.08 13.12
CA ILE A 344 -28.64 19.84 12.34
C ILE A 344 -29.26 18.68 13.18
N LYS A 345 -29.50 18.89 14.48
CA LYS A 345 -30.15 17.93 15.40
C LYS A 345 -31.55 17.50 14.93
N GLN A 346 -32.22 18.32 14.11
CA GLN A 346 -33.50 17.95 13.50
C GLN A 346 -33.38 16.92 12.36
N ARG A 347 -32.16 16.61 11.89
CA ARG A 347 -31.90 15.74 10.74
C ARG A 347 -30.70 14.79 10.90
N ILE A 348 -30.01 14.76 12.05
CA ILE A 348 -28.86 13.88 12.31
C ILE A 348 -29.34 12.59 13.01
N ASP A 349 -28.77 11.45 12.60
CA ASP A 349 -28.86 10.20 13.37
C ASP A 349 -28.26 10.41 14.76
N LEU A 350 -29.02 10.05 15.80
CA LEU A 350 -28.66 10.24 17.21
C LEU A 350 -27.25 9.75 17.55
N GLU A 351 -26.72 8.77 16.81
CA GLU A 351 -25.42 8.17 17.04
C GLU A 351 -24.24 9.11 16.71
N PHE A 352 -24.29 9.89 15.62
CA PHE A 352 -23.23 10.88 15.35
C PHE A 352 -23.19 11.96 16.43
N TYR A 353 -24.37 12.50 16.78
CA TYR A 353 -24.49 13.48 17.84
C TYR A 353 -23.99 12.93 19.17
N ARG A 354 -24.34 11.68 19.48
CA ARG A 354 -23.87 10.97 20.67
C ARG A 354 -22.35 10.86 20.68
N ARG A 355 -21.71 10.49 19.57
CA ARG A 355 -20.24 10.42 19.47
C ARG A 355 -19.57 11.78 19.59
N LEU A 356 -20.22 12.83 19.10
CA LEU A 356 -19.70 14.19 19.15
C LEU A 356 -19.78 14.79 20.56
N THR A 357 -20.82 14.42 21.33
CA THR A 357 -21.16 15.04 22.62
C THR A 357 -20.78 14.20 23.84
N LEU A 358 -20.80 12.87 23.72
CA LEU A 358 -20.36 11.97 24.79
C LEU A 358 -18.89 11.61 24.61
N SER A 359 -18.20 11.42 25.74
CA SER A 359 -16.84 10.88 25.78
C SER A 359 -16.85 9.41 25.33
N ASP A 360 -16.93 9.15 24.03
CA ASP A 360 -16.71 7.84 23.44
C ASP A 360 -15.22 7.61 23.26
N SER A 361 -14.69 6.51 23.80
CA SER A 361 -13.30 6.11 23.61
C SER A 361 -12.90 5.90 22.15
N LYS A 362 -13.86 5.73 21.23
CA LYS A 362 -13.66 5.59 19.78
C LYS A 362 -13.65 6.93 19.04
N CYS A 363 -13.92 8.02 19.73
CA CYS A 363 -13.89 9.37 19.19
C CYS A 363 -12.79 10.20 19.86
N MET A 364 -12.12 11.06 19.09
CA MET A 364 -11.15 12.02 19.61
C MET A 364 -11.29 13.36 18.89
N LYS A 365 -11.14 14.45 19.65
CA LYS A 365 -11.04 15.83 19.15
C LYS A 365 -9.67 16.36 19.55
N THR A 366 -8.91 16.91 18.61
CA THR A 366 -7.63 17.51 18.93
C THR A 366 -7.26 18.64 17.98
N ALA A 367 -6.62 19.67 18.50
CA ALA A 367 -5.87 20.67 17.73
C ALA A 367 -4.35 20.48 17.88
N ASP A 368 -3.94 19.50 18.68
CA ASP A 368 -2.56 19.18 19.03
C ASP A 368 -2.09 17.91 18.30
N ASN A 369 -0.97 18.03 17.59
CA ASN A 369 -0.39 16.96 16.79
C ASN A 369 0.17 15.79 17.65
N HIS A 370 0.64 16.07 18.86
CA HIS A 370 1.09 15.04 19.77
C HIS A 370 -0.07 14.18 20.27
N ILE A 371 -1.19 14.80 20.65
CA ILE A 371 -2.42 14.09 21.04
C ILE A 371 -2.97 13.27 19.85
N PHE A 372 -2.97 13.85 18.64
CA PHE A 372 -3.34 13.17 17.39
C PHE A 372 -2.52 11.87 17.22
N ARG A 373 -1.18 11.98 17.29
CA ARG A 373 -0.26 10.85 17.13
C ARG A 373 -0.48 9.78 18.19
N ASN A 374 -0.50 10.17 19.47
CA ASN A 374 -0.64 9.22 20.57
C ASN A 374 -1.97 8.46 20.52
N TRP A 375 -3.06 9.13 20.17
CA TRP A 375 -4.37 8.48 20.06
C TRP A 375 -4.37 7.43 18.96
N LEU A 376 -3.84 7.76 17.77
CA LEU A 376 -3.71 6.81 16.67
C LEU A 376 -2.82 5.63 17.03
N ILE A 377 -1.66 5.85 17.66
CA ILE A 377 -0.79 4.77 18.14
C ILE A 377 -1.55 3.80 19.06
N GLY A 378 -2.38 4.34 19.96
CA GLY A 378 -3.17 3.54 20.90
C GLY A 378 -4.37 2.81 20.26
N LYS A 379 -4.93 3.35 19.17
CA LYS A 379 -6.18 2.82 18.57
C LYS A 379 -5.97 1.93 17.35
N VAL A 380 -4.94 2.17 16.55
CA VAL A 380 -4.61 1.35 15.38
C VAL A 380 -4.56 -0.16 15.72
N PRO A 381 -3.90 -0.61 16.81
CA PRO A 381 -3.91 -2.02 17.19
C PRO A 381 -5.31 -2.62 17.39
N SER A 382 -6.27 -1.84 17.89
CA SER A 382 -7.64 -2.35 18.13
C SER A 382 -8.39 -2.69 16.84
N LEU A 383 -8.03 -2.06 15.71
CA LEU A 383 -8.57 -2.42 14.40
C LEU A 383 -7.95 -3.70 13.83
N LEU A 384 -6.73 -4.04 14.25
CA LEU A 384 -6.04 -5.27 13.83
C LEU A 384 -6.55 -6.52 14.55
N LEU A 385 -7.13 -6.33 15.74
CA LEU A 385 -7.58 -7.41 16.62
C LEU A 385 -9.03 -7.85 16.36
N VAL A 386 -9.75 -7.23 15.41
CA VAL A 386 -11.13 -7.63 15.08
C VAL A 386 -11.09 -9.06 14.52
N PRO A 387 -11.57 -10.08 15.24
CA PRO A 387 -11.48 -11.46 14.79
C PRO A 387 -12.36 -11.64 13.55
N GLU A 388 -11.87 -12.31 12.51
CA GLU A 388 -12.66 -12.64 11.31
C GLU A 388 -13.87 -13.57 11.62
N THR A 389 -14.06 -14.00 12.86
CA THR A 389 -14.98 -15.07 13.25
C THR A 389 -16.25 -14.62 13.96
N GLU A 390 -16.43 -13.35 14.32
CA GLU A 390 -17.74 -12.88 14.79
C GLU A 390 -18.58 -12.39 13.61
N ASN A 391 -19.34 -13.31 13.01
CA ASN A 391 -20.41 -12.97 12.06
C ASN A 391 -21.46 -12.11 12.79
N VAL A 392 -21.35 -10.79 12.65
CA VAL A 392 -22.31 -9.81 13.18
C VAL A 392 -23.68 -9.89 12.47
N SER A 393 -23.83 -10.77 11.46
CA SER A 393 -25.09 -11.00 10.75
C SER A 393 -26.23 -11.54 11.64
N ASP A 394 -25.92 -12.05 12.84
CA ASP A 394 -26.92 -12.57 13.79
C ASP A 394 -27.38 -11.54 14.83
N ARG A 395 -26.95 -10.27 14.74
CA ARG A 395 -27.58 -9.21 15.53
C ARG A 395 -28.85 -8.73 14.81
N PRO A 396 -30.04 -8.98 15.37
CA PRO A 396 -31.28 -8.52 14.75
C PRO A 396 -31.28 -6.99 14.69
N TRP A 397 -31.62 -6.45 13.52
CA TRP A 397 -31.85 -5.02 13.25
C TRP A 397 -33.12 -4.49 13.95
N SER A 398 -33.44 -4.95 15.15
CA SER A 398 -34.67 -4.60 15.88
C SER A 398 -34.57 -3.26 16.63
N TYR A 399 -33.99 -2.23 16.00
CA TYR A 399 -33.92 -0.87 16.56
C TYR A 399 -34.41 0.22 15.59
N PHE A 400 -35.23 -0.14 14.61
CA PHE A 400 -36.21 0.78 14.06
C PHE A 400 -37.58 0.32 14.56
N GLY A 401 -38.09 1.04 15.56
CA GLY A 401 -39.40 0.77 16.14
C GLY A 401 -40.48 0.89 15.08
N GLU A 402 -41.25 -0.19 14.91
CA GLU A 402 -42.65 -0.05 14.54
C GLU A 402 -43.38 0.59 15.73
N GLY A 403 -44.03 1.73 15.50
CA GLY A 403 -45.05 2.21 16.42
C GLY A 403 -45.33 3.71 16.34
N GLY A 404 -46.57 4.04 15.97
CA GLY A 404 -47.28 5.22 16.47
C GLY A 404 -47.52 6.33 15.48
#